data_AF-F0KPE9-F1
#
_entry.id   AF-F0KPE9-F1
#
_cell.length_a   1.000
_cell.length_b   1.000
_cell.length_c   1.000
_cell.angle_alpha   90.00
_cell.angle_beta   90.00
_cell.angle_gamma   90.00
#
_symmetry.space_group_name_H-M   'P 1'
#
loop_
_entity.id
_entity.type
_entity.pdbx_description
1 polymer ?
#
loop_
_entity_poly.entity_id
_entity_poly.type
_entity_poly.pdbx_seq_one_letter_code
_entity_poly.pdbx_strand_id
1 'polypeptide(L)'
;MAKTTRELLNESNSLNFKIQSLNLKIKELNREQSDLSALKTQFKLEQKTSIQPFHKGLFSQNQIQIYGYASLNDLRLTLAHEFGHALGLKHTTDPKSLMYPRLKEQDIHNFKLTDSDLDLLGSIYRPN
;
A
#
# COMPACT_ATOMS: atom_id res chain seq x y z
N MET A 1 59.39 -9.80 -15.73
CA MET A 1 59.97 -10.72 -14.72
C MET A 1 58.91 -11.75 -14.38
N ALA A 2 59.22 -13.05 -14.49
CA ALA A 2 58.28 -14.11 -14.12
C ALA A 2 58.14 -14.17 -12.59
N LYS A 3 56.92 -14.26 -12.08
CA LYS A 3 56.68 -14.42 -10.63
C LYS A 3 57.39 -15.66 -10.12
N THR A 4 58.03 -15.55 -8.97
CA THR A 4 58.65 -16.70 -8.30
C THR A 4 57.57 -17.63 -7.72
N THR A 5 57.88 -18.92 -7.56
CA THR A 5 56.96 -19.91 -6.98
C THR A 5 56.41 -19.49 -5.62
N ARG A 6 57.18 -18.73 -4.84
CA ARG A 6 56.80 -18.20 -3.53
C ARG A 6 55.78 -17.07 -3.63
N GLU A 7 55.89 -16.20 -4.64
CA GLU A 7 54.92 -15.14 -4.92
C GLU A 7 53.58 -15.73 -5.39
N LEU A 8 53.62 -16.75 -6.25
CA LEU A 8 52.42 -17.48 -6.70
C LEU A 8 51.71 -18.18 -5.52
N LEU A 9 52.47 -18.75 -4.58
CA LEU A 9 51.92 -19.37 -3.38
C LEU A 9 51.24 -18.33 -2.45
N ASN A 10 51.88 -17.18 -2.24
CA ASN A 10 51.30 -16.10 -1.45
C ASN A 10 50.02 -15.53 -2.08
N GLU A 11 50.00 -15.38 -3.40
CA GLU A 11 48.82 -14.95 -4.15
C GLU A 11 47.69 -15.97 -4.07
N SER A 12 48.00 -17.27 -4.22
CA SER A 12 47.05 -18.37 -4.04
C SER A 12 46.43 -18.35 -2.63
N ASN A 13 47.25 -18.18 -1.59
CA ASN A 13 46.76 -18.07 -0.21
C ASN A 13 45.88 -16.83 -0.02
N SER A 14 46.26 -15.68 -0.58
CA SER A 14 45.45 -14.45 -0.52
C SER A 14 44.11 -14.61 -1.24
N LEU A 15 44.08 -15.28 -2.39
CA LEU A 15 42.86 -15.56 -3.13
C LEU A 15 41.94 -16.50 -2.35
N ASN A 16 42.50 -17.52 -1.70
CA ASN A 16 41.75 -18.43 -0.83
C ASN A 16 41.10 -17.69 0.35
N PHE A 17 41.82 -16.78 1.00
CA PHE A 17 41.24 -15.93 2.05
C PHE A 17 40.10 -15.06 1.52
N LYS A 18 40.26 -14.48 0.32
CA LYS A 18 39.21 -13.66 -0.31
C LYS A 18 37.97 -14.50 -0.66
N ILE A 19 38.14 -15.72 -1.16
CA ILE A 19 37.04 -16.66 -1.43
C ILE A 19 36.28 -17.00 -0.15
N GLN A 20 37.00 -17.28 0.95
CA GLN A 20 36.36 -17.56 2.24
C GLN A 20 35.54 -16.37 2.74
N SER A 21 36.09 -15.15 2.63
CA SER A 21 35.37 -13.91 3.00
C SER A 21 34.12 -13.70 2.14
N LEU A 22 34.21 -13.92 0.83
CA LEU A 22 33.05 -13.81 -0.08
C LEU A 22 31.97 -14.83 0.24
N ASN A 23 32.35 -16.07 0.56
CA ASN A 23 31.39 -17.11 0.95
C ASN A 23 30.65 -16.76 2.26
N LEU A 24 31.34 -16.15 3.24
CA LEU A 24 30.70 -15.64 4.45
C LEU A 24 29.69 -14.53 4.12
N LYS A 25 30.07 -13.60 3.25
CA LYS A 25 29.19 -12.49 2.83
C LYS A 25 27.95 -12.97 2.07
N ILE A 26 28.10 -13.98 1.20
CA ILE A 26 26.96 -14.60 0.51
C ILE A 26 25.99 -15.24 1.51
N LYS A 27 26.53 -15.93 2.52
CA LYS A 27 25.72 -16.55 3.58
C LYS A 27 24.95 -15.51 4.39
N GLU A 28 25.56 -14.37 4.67
CA GLU A 28 24.93 -13.23 5.34
C GLU A 28 23.80 -12.62 4.50
N LEU A 29 24.06 -12.29 3.23
CA LEU A 29 23.05 -11.76 2.31
C LEU A 29 21.86 -12.71 2.13
N ASN A 30 22.10 -14.02 2.07
CA ASN A 30 21.03 -15.00 2.00
C ASN A 30 20.16 -15.03 3.27
N ARG A 31 20.76 -14.81 4.45
CA ARG A 31 20.01 -14.70 5.70
C ARG A 31 19.17 -13.43 5.72
N GLU A 32 19.77 -12.28 5.40
CA GLU A 32 19.04 -11.00 5.32
C GLU A 32 17.87 -11.07 4.34
N GLN A 33 18.06 -11.72 3.18
CA GLN A 33 17.00 -11.90 2.20
C GLN A 33 15.87 -12.79 2.73
N SER A 34 16.21 -13.86 3.46
CA SER A 34 15.24 -14.72 4.12
C SER A 34 14.44 -13.95 5.17
N ASP A 35 15.12 -13.18 6.04
CA ASP A 35 14.49 -12.40 7.09
C ASP A 35 13.58 -11.31 6.51
N LEU A 36 14.03 -10.62 5.45
CA LEU A 36 13.22 -9.64 4.73
C LEU A 36 11.98 -10.28 4.10
N SER A 37 12.10 -11.50 3.56
CA SER A 37 10.98 -12.22 2.97
C SER A 37 9.96 -12.66 4.01
N ALA A 38 10.42 -13.10 5.19
CA ALA A 38 9.58 -13.46 6.32
C ALA A 38 8.83 -12.22 6.84
N LEU A 39 9.55 -11.10 7.02
CA LEU A 39 8.98 -9.84 7.47
C LEU A 39 7.93 -9.30 6.48
N LYS A 40 8.20 -9.33 5.17
CA LYS A 40 7.21 -8.98 4.13
C LYS A 40 5.96 -9.85 4.21
N THR A 41 6.12 -11.14 4.47
CA THR A 41 5.00 -12.08 4.60
C THR A 41 4.17 -11.76 5.85
N GLN A 42 4.84 -11.51 6.97
CA GLN A 42 4.19 -11.09 8.22
C GLN A 42 3.42 -9.77 8.05
N PHE A 43 4.03 -8.73 7.48
CA PHE A 43 3.33 -7.46 7.19
C PHE A 43 2.14 -7.62 6.26
N LYS A 44 2.20 -8.54 5.28
CA LYS A 44 1.04 -8.84 4.41
C LYS A 44 -0.07 -9.57 5.16
N LEU A 45 0.28 -10.45 6.10
CA LEU A 45 -0.67 -11.18 6.93
C LEU A 45 -1.34 -10.26 7.95
N GLU A 46 -0.57 -9.39 8.61
CA GLU A 46 -1.08 -8.37 9.54
C GLU A 46 -2.04 -7.38 8.85
N GLN A 47 -1.77 -7.00 7.59
CA GLN A 47 -2.73 -6.22 6.80
C GLN A 47 -3.96 -7.01 6.36
N LYS A 48 -3.85 -8.34 6.22
CA LYS A 48 -5.00 -9.22 5.91
C LYS A 48 -5.85 -9.54 7.12
N THR A 49 -5.31 -9.49 8.33
CA THR A 49 -6.05 -9.74 9.59
C THR A 49 -6.56 -8.45 10.22
N SER A 50 -5.88 -7.33 9.98
CA SER A 50 -6.38 -5.98 10.27
C SER A 50 -7.16 -5.43 9.06
N ILE A 51 -8.27 -6.10 8.71
CA ILE A 51 -9.26 -5.54 7.78
C ILE A 51 -10.19 -4.60 8.56
N GLN A 52 -9.61 -3.59 9.20
CA GLN A 52 -10.28 -2.30 9.16
C GLN A 52 -9.64 -1.64 7.94
N PRO A 53 -10.34 -1.50 6.80
CA PRO A 53 -9.82 -0.66 5.75
C PRO A 53 -9.44 0.66 6.42
N PHE A 54 -8.21 1.12 6.27
CA PHE A 54 -7.84 2.43 6.80
C PHE A 54 -8.76 3.45 6.11
N HIS A 55 -9.83 3.85 6.79
CA HIS A 55 -10.73 4.84 6.27
C HIS A 55 -10.06 6.19 6.51
N LYS A 56 -9.89 6.97 5.44
CA LYS A 56 -9.30 8.32 5.56
C LYS A 56 -10.25 9.27 6.30
N GLY A 57 -11.54 8.98 6.25
CA GLY A 57 -12.59 9.62 7.01
C GLY A 57 -13.50 8.59 7.69
N LEU A 58 -14.33 9.04 8.62
CA LEU A 58 -15.41 8.25 9.20
C LEU A 58 -16.57 9.17 9.54
N PHE A 59 -17.73 8.93 8.94
CA PHE A 59 -19.00 9.44 9.40
C PHE A 59 -19.60 8.53 10.49
N SER A 60 -19.77 9.07 11.69
CA SER A 60 -20.43 8.39 12.81
C SER A 60 -21.07 9.41 13.75
N GLN A 61 -22.23 9.09 14.31
CA GLN A 61 -22.92 9.92 15.31
C GLN A 61 -23.05 11.40 14.91
N ASN A 62 -23.38 11.64 13.63
CA ASN A 62 -23.55 12.99 13.08
C ASN A 62 -22.25 13.84 13.05
N GLN A 63 -21.10 13.19 13.14
CA GLN A 63 -19.77 13.77 13.05
C GLN A 63 -18.98 13.12 11.90
N ILE A 64 -18.23 13.93 11.16
CA ILE A 64 -17.21 13.43 10.22
C ILE A 64 -15.84 13.63 10.87
N GLN A 65 -15.10 12.55 11.05
CA GLN A 65 -13.71 12.59 11.51
C GLN A 65 -12.78 12.28 10.34
N ILE A 66 -11.74 13.09 10.15
CA ILE A 66 -10.72 12.90 9.11
C ILE A 66 -9.40 12.53 9.77
N TYR A 67 -8.83 11.39 9.40
CA TYR A 67 -7.58 10.86 9.97
C TYR A 67 -6.34 11.26 9.15
N GLY A 68 -6.52 11.59 7.86
CA GLY A 68 -5.43 12.08 7.03
C GLY A 68 -5.83 12.27 5.57
N TYR A 69 -5.10 13.14 4.88
CA TYR A 69 -5.27 13.41 3.45
C TYR A 69 -3.90 13.77 2.84
N ALA A 70 -3.70 13.39 1.58
CA ALA A 70 -2.47 13.65 0.84
C ALA A 70 -2.48 14.96 0.04
N SER A 71 -3.67 15.51 -0.22
CA SER A 71 -3.86 16.78 -0.93
C SER A 71 -5.25 17.37 -0.64
N LEU A 72 -5.49 18.62 -1.05
CA LEU A 72 -6.81 19.24 -0.93
C LEU A 72 -7.89 18.49 -1.73
N ASN A 73 -7.53 17.95 -2.90
CA ASN A 73 -8.41 17.16 -3.74
C ASN A 73 -8.79 15.83 -3.08
N ASP A 74 -7.81 15.16 -2.45
CA ASP A 74 -8.03 13.95 -1.66
C ASP A 74 -8.96 14.20 -0.46
N LEU A 75 -8.74 15.32 0.25
CA LEU A 75 -9.60 15.74 1.35
C LEU A 75 -11.03 16.01 0.87
N ARG A 76 -11.19 16.71 -0.25
CA ARG A 76 -12.50 17.00 -0.86
C ARG A 76 -13.25 15.71 -1.20
N LEU A 77 -12.60 14.74 -1.84
CA LEU A 77 -13.24 13.47 -2.18
C LEU A 77 -13.60 12.67 -0.92
N THR A 78 -12.70 12.63 0.06
CA THR A 78 -12.94 11.94 1.33
C THR A 78 -14.16 12.54 2.03
N LEU A 79 -14.23 13.87 2.17
CA LEU A 79 -15.39 14.54 2.76
C LEU A 79 -16.68 14.26 1.99
N ALA A 80 -16.63 14.30 0.64
CA ALA A 80 -17.80 14.01 -0.18
C ALA A 80 -18.31 12.57 0.03
N HIS A 81 -17.41 11.59 0.19
CA HIS A 81 -17.75 10.21 0.52
C HIS A 81 -18.45 10.11 1.89
N GLU A 82 -17.88 10.72 2.93
CA GLU A 82 -18.46 10.72 4.27
C GLU A 82 -19.81 11.45 4.34
N PHE A 83 -19.97 12.53 3.56
CA PHE A 83 -21.28 13.17 3.39
C PHE A 83 -22.28 12.25 2.69
N GLY A 84 -21.84 11.41 1.76
CA GLY A 84 -22.68 10.37 1.18
C GLY A 84 -23.24 9.44 2.25
N HIS A 85 -22.40 8.97 3.19
CA HIS A 85 -22.87 8.21 4.35
C HIS A 85 -23.82 9.00 5.25
N ALA A 86 -23.57 10.30 5.44
CA ALA A 86 -24.48 11.18 6.18
C ALA A 86 -25.87 11.31 5.53
N LEU A 87 -25.94 11.19 4.20
CA LEU A 87 -27.20 11.13 3.44
C LEU A 87 -27.83 9.73 3.41
N GLY A 88 -27.19 8.73 4.02
CA GLY A 88 -27.66 7.34 4.04
C GLY A 88 -27.20 6.49 2.85
N LEU A 89 -26.29 6.99 2.02
CA LEU A 89 -25.73 6.23 0.90
C LEU A 89 -24.83 5.10 1.41
N LYS A 90 -25.02 3.91 0.86
CA LYS A 90 -24.18 2.74 1.10
C LYS A 90 -23.05 2.68 0.07
N HIS A 91 -22.07 1.80 0.31
CA HIS A 91 -21.01 1.57 -0.66
C HIS A 91 -21.52 1.00 -1.98
N THR A 92 -20.86 1.40 -3.07
CA THR A 92 -21.05 0.84 -4.41
C THR A 92 -19.92 -0.14 -4.74
N THR A 93 -20.08 -0.88 -5.84
CA THR A 93 -19.04 -1.77 -6.39
C THR A 93 -18.29 -1.16 -7.57
N ASP A 94 -18.75 -0.02 -8.10
CA ASP A 94 -18.09 0.71 -9.19
C ASP A 94 -16.80 1.38 -8.68
N PRO A 95 -15.61 0.99 -9.15
CA PRO A 95 -14.34 1.56 -8.67
C PRO A 95 -14.14 3.05 -8.98
N LYS A 96 -14.99 3.64 -9.82
CA LYS A 96 -14.98 5.07 -10.17
C LYS A 96 -16.01 5.89 -9.38
N SER A 97 -16.95 5.23 -8.70
CA SER A 97 -17.99 5.87 -7.90
C SER A 97 -17.39 6.56 -6.67
N LEU A 98 -18.02 7.68 -6.28
CA LEU A 98 -17.71 8.37 -5.04
C LEU A 98 -17.84 7.43 -3.85
N MET A 99 -18.91 6.62 -3.82
CA MET A 99 -19.23 5.69 -2.73
C MET A 99 -18.50 4.34 -2.81
N TYR A 100 -17.49 4.20 -3.68
CA TYR A 100 -16.64 3.01 -3.65
C TYR A 100 -15.80 3.01 -2.36
N PRO A 101 -15.69 1.89 -1.61
CA PRO A 101 -15.10 1.86 -0.27
C PRO A 101 -13.58 2.14 -0.21
N ARG A 102 -12.94 2.36 -1.35
CA ARG A 102 -11.49 2.61 -1.47
C ARG A 102 -11.24 3.66 -2.55
N LEU A 103 -10.22 4.49 -2.37
CA LEU A 103 -9.71 5.27 -3.50
C LEU A 103 -9.00 4.33 -4.47
N LYS A 104 -9.46 4.30 -5.71
CA LYS A 104 -8.95 3.41 -6.76
C LYS A 104 -8.92 4.10 -8.12
N GLU A 105 -10.05 4.21 -8.80
CA GLU A 105 -10.12 4.70 -10.19
C GLU A 105 -10.80 6.07 -10.31
N GLN A 106 -11.11 6.72 -9.18
CA GLN A 106 -11.65 8.07 -9.15
C GLN A 106 -10.62 9.09 -9.67
N ASP A 107 -11.03 9.96 -10.58
CA ASP A 107 -10.23 11.13 -10.97
C ASP A 107 -10.25 12.16 -9.83
N ILE A 108 -9.23 12.14 -8.98
CA ILE A 108 -9.16 13.01 -7.81
C ILE A 108 -9.09 14.50 -8.18
N HIS A 109 -8.64 14.86 -9.38
CA HIS A 109 -8.46 16.26 -9.78
C HIS A 109 -9.71 16.86 -10.41
N ASN A 110 -10.44 16.07 -11.20
CA ASN A 110 -11.64 16.51 -11.92
C ASN A 110 -12.83 15.59 -11.68
N PHE A 111 -13.01 15.15 -10.43
CA PHE A 111 -14.04 14.19 -10.06
C PHE A 111 -15.44 14.66 -10.44
N LYS A 112 -16.22 13.74 -11.02
CA LYS A 112 -17.65 13.89 -11.28
C LYS A 112 -18.36 12.65 -10.74
N LEU A 113 -19.56 12.85 -10.21
CA LEU A 113 -20.42 11.74 -9.77
C LEU A 113 -20.64 10.79 -10.95
N THR A 114 -20.52 9.49 -10.69
CA THR A 114 -20.81 8.47 -11.70
C THR A 114 -22.31 8.19 -11.76
N ASP A 115 -22.75 7.51 -12.83
CA ASP A 115 -24.14 7.07 -12.93
C ASP A 115 -24.55 6.21 -11.73
N SER A 116 -23.62 5.39 -11.20
CA SER A 116 -23.85 4.61 -9.97
C SER A 116 -24.08 5.48 -8.74
N ASP A 117 -23.39 6.62 -8.61
CA ASP A 117 -23.64 7.58 -7.52
C ASP A 117 -25.02 8.23 -7.65
N LEU A 118 -25.40 8.61 -8.87
CA LEU A 118 -26.70 9.24 -9.17
C LEU A 118 -27.87 8.27 -8.97
N ASP A 119 -27.72 7.03 -9.42
CA ASP A 119 -28.71 5.96 -9.21
C ASP A 119 -28.92 5.69 -7.72
N LEU A 120 -27.83 5.63 -6.95
CA LEU A 120 -27.89 5.43 -5.51
C LEU A 120 -28.63 6.58 -4.82
N LEU A 121 -28.33 7.83 -5.18
CA LEU A 121 -29.04 8.99 -4.66
C LEU A 121 -30.53 8.96 -5.02
N GLY A 122 -30.83 8.64 -6.29
CA GLY A 122 -32.21 8.48 -6.77
C GLY A 122 -32.98 7.37 -6.05
N SER A 123 -32.30 6.32 -5.60
CA SER A 123 -32.92 5.22 -4.85
C SER A 123 -33.39 5.63 -3.44
N ILE A 124 -32.74 6.62 -2.83
CA ILE A 124 -33.09 7.12 -1.49
C ILE A 124 -34.22 8.14 -1.54
N TYR A 125 -34.25 8.99 -2.57
CA TYR A 125 -35.15 10.14 -2.64
C TYR A 125 -36.29 10.02 -3.67
N ARG A 126 -36.44 8.88 -4.34
CA ARG A 126 -37.64 8.62 -5.14
C ARG A 126 -38.83 8.40 -4.21
N PRO A 127 -39.88 9.25 -4.28
CA PRO A 127 -41.13 8.94 -3.61
C PRO A 127 -41.80 7.74 -4.31
N ASN A 128 -42.45 6.89 -3.53
CA ASN A 128 -43.42 5.92 -4.05
C ASN A 128 -44.59 6.65 -4.74
#